data_AF-A0AAD5MZA9-F1
#
_entry.id   AF-A0AAD5MZA9-F1
#
_cell.length_a   1.000
_cell.length_b   1.000
_cell.length_c   1.000
_cell.angle_alpha   90.00
_cell.angle_beta   90.00
_cell.angle_gamma   90.00
#
_symmetry.space_group_name_H-M   'P 1'
#
loop_
_entity.id
_entity.type
_entity.pdbx_description
1 polymer ?
#
loop_
_entity_poly.entity_id
_entity_poly.type
_entity_poly.pdbx_seq_one_letter_code
_entity_poly.pdbx_strand_id
1 'polypeptide(L)'
;MADKELVLITGANTGIGLETVKALFRSPKTYHVLLGSRTPSNADKAIAQLKEEFPDVKSTVEPVQIDIADDESIRKLFEYVKSKYGKLDVLVNNAGASFDQTLDQDAADPAYLRNLYNKTYDVNVSSTQVITATFVPLLLAGSSPRLIFLTSGLSTLEGCHKSLLTNLARDIPSGWPKMDVRTATAYRSSKVALNMVMLSWYHLLKEDGVKVWCISPGFLATGLGGNPEMLKKAGAGDPSTGGELVKKVIEGEKDNDVGKVVGQPGVQPW
;
A
#
# COMPACT_ATOMS: atom_id res chain seq x y z
N MET A 1 22.94 13.33 -17.94
CA MET A 1 22.63 12.74 -16.62
C MET A 1 21.65 11.61 -16.89
N ALA A 2 21.80 10.44 -16.27
CA ALA A 2 20.78 9.40 -16.41
C ALA A 2 19.44 9.97 -15.93
N ASP A 3 18.38 9.75 -16.71
CA ASP A 3 17.04 10.24 -16.38
C ASP A 3 16.57 9.53 -15.11
N LYS A 4 16.16 10.28 -14.07
CA LYS A 4 15.74 9.69 -12.79
C LYS A 4 14.38 9.02 -13.00
N GLU A 5 14.24 7.77 -12.56
CA GLU A 5 12.91 7.12 -12.58
C GLU A 5 11.96 7.87 -11.63
N LEU A 6 10.79 8.25 -12.14
CA LEU A 6 9.77 8.97 -11.37
C LEU A 6 8.87 7.96 -10.66
N VAL A 7 8.85 8.05 -9.32
CA VAL A 7 8.12 7.12 -8.45
C VAL A 7 7.08 7.88 -7.64
N LEU A 8 5.79 7.56 -7.83
CA LEU A 8 4.70 8.06 -6.99
C LEU A 8 4.32 7.00 -5.96
N ILE A 9 4.36 7.36 -4.68
CA ILE A 9 3.98 6.48 -3.57
C ILE A 9 2.86 7.16 -2.78
N THR A 10 1.66 6.59 -2.76
CA THR A 10 0.54 7.12 -1.96
C THR A 10 0.70 6.76 -0.49
N GLY A 11 0.33 7.66 0.43
CA GLY A 11 0.47 7.40 1.88
C GLY A 11 1.92 7.21 2.35
N ALA A 12 2.87 7.89 1.70
CA ALA A 12 4.31 7.73 1.90
C ALA A 12 4.90 8.59 3.02
N ASN A 13 4.06 9.32 3.78
CA ASN A 13 4.48 10.08 4.95
C ASN A 13 4.70 9.20 6.20
N THR A 14 4.33 7.91 6.15
CA THR A 14 4.47 6.99 7.30
C THR A 14 4.52 5.52 6.85
N GLY A 15 4.75 4.62 7.81
CA GLY A 15 4.67 3.18 7.62
C GLY A 15 5.53 2.66 6.47
N ILE A 16 5.00 1.68 5.74
CA ILE A 16 5.71 1.02 4.62
C ILE A 16 6.01 2.01 3.49
N GLY A 17 5.13 2.97 3.23
CA GLY A 17 5.36 3.99 2.20
C GLY A 17 6.62 4.82 2.49
N LEU A 18 6.76 5.33 3.73
CA LEU A 18 7.96 6.06 4.14
C LEU A 18 9.22 5.19 4.10
N GLU A 19 9.12 3.96 4.61
CA GLU A 19 10.25 3.01 4.57
C GLU A 19 10.64 2.61 3.14
N THR A 20 9.69 2.62 2.20
CA THR A 20 9.98 2.46 0.76
C THR A 20 10.82 3.63 0.25
N VAL A 21 10.50 4.87 0.64
CA VAL A 21 11.32 6.05 0.26
C VAL A 21 12.74 5.91 0.80
N LYS A 22 12.89 5.50 2.06
CA LYS A 22 14.21 5.25 2.67
C LYS A 22 14.99 4.15 1.96
N ALA A 23 14.34 3.06 1.59
CA ALA A 23 14.95 1.98 0.83
C ALA A 23 15.44 2.44 -0.55
N LEU A 24 14.64 3.25 -1.26
CA LEU A 24 15.03 3.86 -2.54
C LEU A 24 16.17 4.88 -2.37
N PHE A 25 16.25 5.57 -1.24
CA PHE A 25 17.34 6.50 -0.92
C PHE A 25 18.67 5.79 -0.66
N ARG A 26 18.62 4.58 -0.10
CA ARG A 26 19.79 3.71 0.10
C ARG A 26 20.25 3.01 -1.18
N SER A 27 19.46 3.08 -2.26
CA SER A 27 19.80 2.44 -3.52
C SER A 27 20.94 3.15 -4.26
N PRO A 28 21.81 2.42 -4.99
CA PRO A 28 22.72 3.04 -5.94
C PRO A 28 22.01 3.64 -7.17
N LYS A 29 20.77 3.18 -7.49
CA LYS A 29 19.93 3.78 -8.53
C LYS A 29 19.37 5.12 -8.04
N THR A 30 19.13 6.03 -8.97
CA THR A 30 18.68 7.38 -8.65
C THR A 30 17.22 7.56 -9.03
N TYR A 31 16.40 7.95 -8.06
CA TYR A 31 14.97 8.12 -8.22
C TYR A 31 14.56 9.57 -7.98
N HIS A 32 13.45 9.97 -8.57
CA HIS A 32 12.69 11.12 -8.10
C HIS A 32 11.38 10.63 -7.50
N VAL A 33 11.22 10.80 -6.19
CA VAL A 33 10.07 10.31 -5.44
C VAL A 33 9.06 11.44 -5.22
N LEU A 34 7.84 11.22 -5.69
CA LEU A 34 6.66 11.99 -5.31
C LEU A 34 6.07 11.36 -4.04
N LEU A 35 6.34 11.97 -2.90
CA LEU A 35 5.89 11.49 -1.59
C LEU A 35 4.44 11.94 -1.37
N GLY A 36 3.51 11.02 -1.62
CA GLY A 36 2.08 11.27 -1.48
C GLY A 36 1.61 11.27 -0.03
N SER A 37 0.91 12.32 0.39
CA SER A 37 0.23 12.40 1.69
C SER A 37 -1.10 13.11 1.55
N ARG A 38 -2.13 12.63 2.27
CA ARG A 38 -3.41 13.34 2.36
C ARG A 38 -3.26 14.71 3.02
N THR A 39 -2.38 14.80 4.02
CA THR A 39 -2.13 16.03 4.78
C THR A 39 -0.74 16.57 4.42
N PRO A 40 -0.64 17.75 3.78
CA PRO A 40 0.65 18.30 3.34
C PRO A 40 1.71 18.39 4.44
N SER A 41 1.32 18.88 5.63
CA SER A 41 2.26 19.03 6.76
C SER A 41 2.86 17.71 7.24
N ASN A 42 2.21 16.57 7.02
CA ASN A 42 2.80 15.26 7.32
C ASN A 42 3.86 14.85 6.29
N ALA A 43 3.67 15.22 5.01
CA ALA A 43 4.70 15.02 4.00
C ALA A 43 5.93 15.88 4.28
N ASP A 44 5.73 17.15 4.64
CA ASP A 44 6.84 18.07 4.95
C ASP A 44 7.69 17.56 6.12
N LYS A 45 7.05 17.06 7.19
CA LYS A 45 7.74 16.44 8.32
C LYS A 45 8.53 15.19 7.91
N ALA A 46 7.93 14.31 7.11
CA ALA A 46 8.60 13.12 6.62
C ALA A 46 9.81 13.47 5.74
N ILE A 47 9.70 14.49 4.88
CA ILE A 47 10.81 14.96 4.03
C ILE A 47 11.92 15.60 4.86
N ALA A 48 11.59 16.38 5.89
CA ALA A 48 12.58 16.94 6.81
C ALA A 48 13.40 15.81 7.47
N GLN A 49 12.73 14.78 7.99
CA GLN A 49 13.39 13.59 8.55
C GLN A 49 14.26 12.88 7.51
N LEU A 50 13.77 12.69 6.27
CA LEU A 50 14.55 12.06 5.20
C LEU A 50 15.81 12.85 4.85
N LYS A 51 15.76 14.18 4.88
CA LYS A 51 16.93 15.04 4.62
C LYS A 51 17.97 14.95 5.74
N GLU A 52 17.53 14.81 6.98
CA GLU A 52 18.42 14.59 8.14
C GLU A 52 19.05 13.19 8.12
N GLU A 53 18.28 12.15 7.80
CA GLU A 53 18.77 10.75 7.76
C GLU A 53 19.67 10.49 6.54
N PHE A 54 19.46 11.21 5.43
CA PHE A 54 20.16 11.01 4.15
C PHE A 54 20.66 12.33 3.53
N PRO A 55 21.63 13.02 4.14
CA PRO A 55 22.08 14.34 3.67
C PRO A 55 22.71 14.33 2.27
N ASP A 56 23.38 13.23 1.89
CA ASP A 56 24.15 13.11 0.63
C ASP A 56 23.49 12.18 -0.40
N VAL A 57 22.16 12.01 -0.32
CA VAL A 57 21.43 11.10 -1.23
C VAL A 57 21.35 11.64 -2.65
N LYS A 58 21.57 10.75 -3.64
CA LYS A 58 21.45 11.09 -5.08
C LYS A 58 20.00 11.26 -5.53
N SER A 59 19.12 10.45 -4.95
CA SER A 59 17.66 10.52 -5.18
C SER A 59 17.09 11.82 -4.65
N THR A 60 15.98 12.28 -5.23
CA THR A 60 15.29 13.51 -4.83
C THR A 60 13.87 13.19 -4.41
N VAL A 61 13.35 13.86 -3.38
CA VAL A 61 11.96 13.72 -2.94
C VAL A 61 11.26 15.08 -2.96
N GLU A 62 10.00 15.09 -3.39
CA GLU A 62 9.10 16.24 -3.22
C GLU A 62 7.75 15.81 -2.64
N PRO A 63 7.11 16.66 -1.83
CA PRO A 63 5.80 16.35 -1.27
C PRO A 63 4.73 16.56 -2.34
N VAL A 64 3.77 15.64 -2.40
CA VAL A 64 2.55 15.83 -3.19
C VAL A 64 1.31 15.56 -2.33
N GLN A 65 0.32 16.44 -2.42
CA GLN A 65 -0.95 16.23 -1.73
C GLN A 65 -1.80 15.22 -2.51
N ILE A 66 -2.23 14.16 -1.84
CA ILE A 66 -3.15 13.17 -2.41
C ILE A 66 -4.03 12.55 -1.33
N ASP A 67 -5.32 12.87 -1.36
CA ASP A 67 -6.35 12.03 -0.79
C ASP A 67 -6.88 11.11 -1.89
N ILE A 68 -6.68 9.79 -1.76
CA ILE A 68 -7.13 8.85 -2.78
C ILE A 68 -8.66 8.67 -2.78
N ALA A 69 -9.36 9.10 -1.73
CA ALA A 69 -10.81 9.09 -1.65
C ALA A 69 -11.47 10.41 -2.14
N ASP A 70 -10.69 11.30 -2.75
CA ASP A 70 -11.16 12.55 -3.35
C ASP A 70 -10.74 12.63 -4.82
N ASP A 71 -11.71 12.47 -5.71
CA ASP A 71 -11.50 12.51 -7.17
C ASP A 71 -10.85 13.83 -7.64
N GLU A 72 -11.16 14.96 -7.00
CA GLU A 72 -10.58 16.25 -7.34
C GLU A 72 -9.11 16.33 -6.86
N SER A 73 -8.79 15.71 -5.72
CA SER A 73 -7.40 15.55 -5.27
C SER A 73 -6.60 14.69 -6.25
N ILE A 74 -7.16 13.58 -6.72
CA ILE A 74 -6.54 12.70 -7.73
C ILE A 74 -6.30 13.49 -9.03
N ARG A 75 -7.33 14.17 -9.53
CA ARG A 75 -7.26 14.94 -10.78
C ARG A 75 -6.22 16.06 -10.73
N LYS A 76 -6.17 16.81 -9.62
CA LYS A 76 -5.14 17.85 -9.41
C LYS A 76 -3.74 17.28 -9.45
N LEU A 77 -3.50 16.16 -8.76
CA LEU A 77 -2.19 15.53 -8.78
C LEU A 77 -1.84 15.01 -10.18
N PHE A 78 -2.78 14.39 -10.88
CA PHE A 78 -2.57 13.92 -12.25
C PHE A 78 -2.16 15.06 -13.18
N GLU A 79 -2.90 16.17 -13.19
CA GLU A 79 -2.57 17.33 -14.05
C GLU A 79 -1.22 17.95 -13.69
N TYR A 80 -0.87 17.99 -12.40
CA TYR A 80 0.46 18.42 -11.95
C TYR A 80 1.56 17.51 -12.49
N VAL A 81 1.46 16.19 -12.31
CA VAL A 81 2.48 15.24 -12.77
C VAL A 81 2.60 15.25 -14.29
N LYS A 82 1.46 15.26 -14.99
CA LYS A 82 1.39 15.36 -16.45
C LYS A 82 2.07 16.62 -16.97
N SER A 83 1.77 17.78 -16.37
CA SER A 83 2.32 19.06 -16.82
C SER A 83 3.81 19.20 -16.52
N LYS A 84 4.27 18.70 -15.37
CA LYS A 84 5.65 18.86 -14.91
C LYS A 84 6.61 17.80 -15.45
N TYR A 85 6.15 16.55 -15.56
CA TYR A 85 7.00 15.40 -15.90
C TYR A 85 6.57 14.68 -17.18
N GLY A 86 5.29 14.74 -17.56
CA GLY A 86 4.76 14.09 -18.77
C GLY A 86 4.70 12.56 -18.74
N LYS A 87 5.25 11.92 -17.69
CA LYS A 87 5.29 10.47 -17.50
C LYS A 87 5.25 10.10 -16.02
N LEU A 88 5.11 8.81 -15.75
CA LEU A 88 5.36 8.17 -14.46
C LEU A 88 6.03 6.81 -14.72
N ASP A 89 7.13 6.48 -14.03
CA ASP A 89 7.77 5.18 -14.21
C ASP A 89 7.22 4.15 -13.21
N VAL A 90 6.89 4.57 -11.99
CA VAL A 90 6.37 3.67 -10.94
C VAL A 90 5.20 4.28 -10.19
N LEU A 91 4.09 3.55 -10.09
CA LEU A 91 2.98 3.84 -9.18
C LEU A 91 2.92 2.79 -8.07
N VAL A 92 3.11 3.23 -6.83
CA VAL A 92 2.94 2.41 -5.63
C VAL A 92 1.66 2.83 -4.91
N ASN A 93 0.59 2.05 -5.11
CA ASN A 93 -0.66 2.14 -4.37
C ASN A 93 -0.47 1.58 -2.94
N ASN A 94 0.17 2.39 -2.08
CA ASN A 94 0.47 2.04 -0.69
C ASN A 94 -0.59 2.51 0.31
N ALA A 95 -1.27 3.63 0.03
CA ALA A 95 -2.31 4.14 0.91
C ALA A 95 -3.40 3.09 1.15
N GLY A 96 -3.78 2.91 2.42
CA GLY A 96 -4.78 1.95 2.85
C GLY A 96 -5.15 2.17 4.31
N ALA A 97 -6.33 1.68 4.68
CA ALA A 97 -6.88 1.85 6.02
C ALA A 97 -7.53 0.54 6.51
N SER A 98 -7.54 0.38 7.84
CA SER A 98 -8.32 -0.63 8.54
C SER A 98 -9.20 0.10 9.53
N PHE A 99 -10.51 -0.01 9.33
CA PHE A 99 -11.50 0.61 10.22
C PHE A 99 -12.13 -0.41 11.17
N ASP A 100 -11.83 -1.71 10.99
CA ASP A 100 -12.33 -2.78 11.87
C ASP A 100 -11.87 -2.57 13.31
N GLN A 101 -12.85 -2.53 14.20
CA GLN A 101 -12.67 -2.48 15.65
C GLN A 101 -12.95 -3.85 16.28
N THR A 102 -12.67 -3.99 17.57
CA THR A 102 -13.16 -5.14 18.35
C THR A 102 -14.68 -5.13 18.31
N LEU A 103 -15.32 -6.29 18.10
CA LEU A 103 -16.77 -6.38 18.15
C LEU A 103 -17.28 -6.03 19.55
N ASP A 104 -18.03 -4.95 19.67
CA ASP A 104 -18.76 -4.52 20.86
C ASP A 104 -20.26 -4.35 20.54
N GLN A 105 -21.03 -3.70 21.43
CA GLN A 105 -22.48 -3.49 21.20
C GLN A 105 -22.75 -2.65 19.95
N ASP A 106 -21.87 -1.70 19.61
CA ASP A 106 -22.01 -0.85 18.43
C ASP A 106 -21.69 -1.62 17.15
N ALA A 107 -20.80 -2.62 17.22
CA ALA A 107 -20.49 -3.50 16.11
C ALA A 107 -21.64 -4.44 15.69
N ALA A 108 -22.69 -4.56 16.51
CA ALA A 108 -23.91 -5.29 16.16
C ALA A 108 -24.95 -4.43 15.42
N ASP A 109 -24.78 -3.10 15.35
CA ASP A 109 -25.64 -2.20 14.57
C ASP A 109 -25.40 -2.41 13.05
N PRO A 110 -26.45 -2.78 12.28
CA PRO A 110 -26.34 -2.90 10.83
C PRO A 110 -25.87 -1.62 10.11
N ALA A 111 -26.22 -0.44 10.63
CA ALA A 111 -25.82 0.83 10.01
C ALA A 111 -24.33 1.10 10.20
N TYR A 112 -23.81 0.88 11.41
CA TYR A 112 -22.37 0.89 11.69
C TYR A 112 -21.62 -0.10 10.80
N LEU A 113 -22.06 -1.37 10.75
CA LEU A 113 -21.38 -2.41 9.96
C LEU A 113 -21.34 -2.05 8.47
N ARG A 114 -22.45 -1.52 7.92
CA ARG A 114 -22.49 -1.05 6.52
C ARG A 114 -21.52 0.11 6.29
N ASN A 115 -21.48 1.08 7.18
CA ASN A 115 -20.59 2.23 7.08
C ASN A 115 -19.11 1.80 7.13
N LEU A 116 -18.77 0.89 8.04
CA LEU A 116 -17.44 0.30 8.18
C LEU A 116 -16.97 -0.37 6.88
N TYR A 117 -17.81 -1.23 6.28
CA TYR A 117 -17.49 -1.87 5.00
C TYR A 117 -17.33 -0.85 3.88
N ASN A 118 -18.27 0.08 3.74
CA ASN A 118 -18.22 1.10 2.70
C ASN A 118 -16.93 1.93 2.80
N LYS A 119 -16.57 2.44 3.98
CA LYS A 119 -15.32 3.20 4.17
C LYS A 119 -14.08 2.38 3.87
N THR A 120 -14.06 1.11 4.28
CA THR A 120 -12.91 0.23 4.04
C THR A 120 -12.72 -0.06 2.56
N TYR A 121 -13.81 -0.38 1.85
CA TYR A 121 -13.78 -0.61 0.41
C TYR A 121 -13.52 0.67 -0.38
N ASP A 122 -14.04 1.79 0.10
CA ASP A 122 -13.82 3.09 -0.51
C ASP A 122 -12.32 3.38 -0.63
N VAL A 123 -11.60 3.35 0.49
CA VAL A 123 -10.16 3.63 0.53
C VAL A 123 -9.34 2.53 -0.15
N ASN A 124 -9.56 1.26 0.23
CA ASN A 124 -8.65 0.18 -0.17
C ASN A 124 -8.89 -0.36 -1.58
N VAL A 125 -10.07 -0.13 -2.17
CA VAL A 125 -10.48 -0.76 -3.43
C VAL A 125 -10.87 0.30 -4.46
N SER A 126 -11.98 1.02 -4.27
CA SER A 126 -12.47 1.94 -5.31
C SER A 126 -11.54 3.13 -5.51
N SER A 127 -11.11 3.79 -4.43
CA SER A 127 -10.11 4.88 -4.48
C SER A 127 -8.83 4.44 -5.18
N THR A 128 -8.34 3.23 -4.85
CA THR A 128 -7.13 2.65 -5.46
C THR A 128 -7.34 2.34 -6.95
N GLN A 129 -8.53 1.87 -7.33
CA GLN A 129 -8.91 1.66 -8.72
C GLN A 129 -8.96 2.99 -9.49
N VAL A 130 -9.56 4.04 -8.92
CA VAL A 130 -9.72 5.35 -9.56
C VAL A 130 -8.37 6.02 -9.78
N ILE A 131 -7.50 6.08 -8.76
CA ILE A 131 -6.16 6.66 -8.96
C ILE A 131 -5.34 5.86 -9.96
N THR A 132 -5.42 4.53 -9.93
CA THR A 132 -4.71 3.69 -10.91
C THR A 132 -5.18 4.02 -12.33
N ALA A 133 -6.49 3.95 -12.58
CA ALA A 133 -7.06 4.26 -13.90
C ALA A 133 -6.67 5.66 -14.39
N THR A 134 -6.67 6.64 -13.49
CA THR A 134 -6.30 8.02 -13.80
C THR A 134 -4.81 8.14 -14.19
N PHE A 135 -3.92 7.40 -13.53
CA PHE A 135 -2.47 7.48 -13.76
C PHE A 135 -1.93 6.53 -14.83
N VAL A 136 -2.70 5.53 -15.29
CA VAL A 136 -2.28 4.61 -16.36
C VAL A 136 -1.74 5.35 -17.59
N PRO A 137 -2.37 6.42 -18.13
CA PRO A 137 -1.82 7.14 -19.28
C PRO A 137 -0.39 7.68 -19.05
N LEU A 138 -0.04 8.08 -17.82
CA LEU A 138 1.32 8.52 -17.48
C LEU A 138 2.27 7.35 -17.29
N LEU A 139 1.79 6.22 -16.77
CA LEU A 139 2.56 4.98 -16.70
C LEU A 139 2.95 4.48 -18.09
N LEU A 140 2.03 4.51 -19.05
CA LEU A 140 2.31 4.10 -20.44
C LEU A 140 3.35 4.98 -21.14
N ALA A 141 3.54 6.22 -20.68
CA ALA A 141 4.60 7.11 -21.14
C ALA A 141 5.94 6.91 -20.39
N GLY A 142 5.95 6.09 -19.33
CA GLY A 142 7.12 5.72 -18.57
C GLY A 142 8.07 4.80 -19.33
N SER A 143 9.35 4.85 -18.95
CA SER A 143 10.41 4.06 -19.59
C SER A 143 10.50 2.62 -19.08
N SER A 144 10.04 2.39 -17.84
CA SER A 144 10.08 1.11 -17.15
C SER A 144 8.83 0.97 -16.26
N PRO A 145 7.62 0.92 -16.85
CA PRO A 145 6.38 1.08 -16.11
C PRO A 145 6.12 -0.05 -15.12
N ARG A 146 5.98 0.31 -13.84
CA ARG A 146 5.67 -0.62 -12.75
C ARG A 146 4.46 -0.14 -11.95
N LEU A 147 3.48 -1.02 -11.80
CA LEU A 147 2.27 -0.79 -11.01
C LEU A 147 2.23 -1.75 -9.82
N ILE A 148 2.24 -1.20 -8.62
CA ILE A 148 2.41 -1.97 -7.38
C ILE A 148 1.24 -1.67 -6.44
N PHE A 149 0.59 -2.72 -5.95
CA PHE A 149 -0.49 -2.62 -4.95
C PHE A 149 -0.06 -3.21 -3.62
N LEU A 150 -0.21 -2.47 -2.52
CA LEU A 150 0.06 -3.00 -1.17
C LEU A 150 -1.18 -3.75 -0.66
N THR A 151 -1.10 -5.07 -0.67
CA THR A 151 -2.11 -5.98 -0.13
C THR A 151 -1.77 -6.40 1.31
N SER A 152 -2.15 -7.60 1.73
CA SER A 152 -1.86 -8.15 3.05
C SER A 152 -1.69 -9.67 2.99
N GLY A 153 -0.95 -10.26 3.94
CA GLY A 153 -0.89 -11.72 4.11
C GLY A 153 -2.23 -12.34 4.51
N LEU A 154 -3.20 -11.51 4.89
CA LEU A 154 -4.55 -11.91 5.21
C LEU A 154 -5.49 -11.94 3.99
N SER A 155 -4.98 -11.70 2.78
CA SER A 155 -5.77 -11.66 1.54
C SER A 155 -5.85 -13.00 0.79
N THR A 156 -5.43 -14.10 1.41
CA THR A 156 -5.68 -15.47 0.89
C THR A 156 -6.55 -16.26 1.86
N LEU A 157 -7.30 -17.22 1.33
CA LEU A 157 -8.10 -18.12 2.17
C LEU A 157 -7.21 -18.95 3.09
N GLU A 158 -6.08 -19.45 2.58
CA GLU A 158 -5.10 -20.22 3.36
C GLU A 158 -4.47 -19.37 4.47
N GLY A 159 -4.04 -18.16 4.12
CA GLY A 159 -3.43 -17.20 5.03
C GLY A 159 -4.43 -16.78 6.11
N CYS A 160 -5.70 -16.56 5.77
CA CYS A 160 -6.77 -16.30 6.72
C CYS A 160 -6.99 -17.49 7.67
N HIS A 161 -7.05 -18.71 7.14
CA HIS A 161 -7.20 -19.93 7.94
C HIS A 161 -6.03 -20.11 8.93
N LYS A 162 -4.80 -19.85 8.49
CA LYS A 162 -3.58 -19.99 9.31
C LYS A 162 -3.20 -18.72 10.10
N SER A 163 -3.92 -17.61 9.93
CA SER A 163 -3.47 -16.29 10.40
C SER A 163 -3.33 -16.18 11.91
N LEU A 164 -2.46 -15.25 12.35
CA LEU A 164 -2.31 -14.87 13.75
C LEU A 164 -3.64 -14.52 14.42
N LEU A 165 -4.55 -13.79 13.76
CA LEU A 165 -5.84 -13.42 14.36
C LEU A 165 -6.75 -14.64 14.58
N THR A 166 -6.71 -15.62 13.68
CA THR A 166 -7.44 -16.89 13.86
C THR A 166 -6.83 -17.73 14.99
N ASN A 167 -5.50 -17.69 15.13
CA ASN A 167 -4.77 -18.38 16.19
C ASN A 167 -4.79 -17.65 17.56
N LEU A 168 -5.05 -16.34 17.59
CA LEU A 168 -5.26 -15.54 18.79
C LEU A 168 -6.69 -15.67 19.32
N ALA A 169 -7.66 -16.01 18.47
CA ALA A 169 -9.04 -16.26 18.84
C ALA A 169 -9.25 -17.69 19.39
N ARG A 170 -8.35 -18.17 20.25
CA ARG A 170 -8.56 -19.46 20.94
C ARG A 170 -9.72 -19.26 21.91
N ASP A 171 -10.81 -19.94 21.58
CA ASP A 171 -12.13 -19.95 22.22
C ASP A 171 -13.04 -18.77 21.86
N ILE A 172 -13.50 -18.72 20.60
CA ILE A 172 -14.68 -17.93 20.24
C ILE A 172 -15.92 -18.59 20.89
N PRO A 173 -16.56 -17.98 21.90
CA PRO A 173 -17.66 -18.60 22.64
C PRO A 173 -18.89 -18.78 21.75
N SER A 174 -19.75 -19.77 22.02
CA SER A 174 -21.05 -19.92 21.35
C SER A 174 -21.97 -18.72 21.62
N GLY A 175 -22.88 -18.39 20.68
CA GLY A 175 -23.85 -17.28 20.82
C GLY A 175 -23.69 -16.16 19.79
N TRP A 176 -24.63 -15.22 19.78
CA TRP A 176 -24.65 -14.00 18.96
C TRP A 176 -25.31 -12.85 19.74
N PRO A 177 -24.78 -11.61 19.68
CA PRO A 177 -23.55 -11.20 19.02
C PRO A 177 -22.29 -11.80 19.69
N LYS A 178 -21.20 -11.92 18.93
CA LYS A 178 -19.88 -12.25 19.51
C LYS A 178 -19.31 -10.98 20.14
N MET A 179 -19.07 -11.01 21.44
CA MET A 179 -18.45 -9.89 22.17
C MET A 179 -16.93 -10.07 22.23
N ASP A 180 -16.19 -8.96 22.15
CA ASP A 180 -14.73 -8.89 22.32
C ASP A 180 -13.90 -9.67 21.29
N VAL A 181 -14.48 -9.97 20.12
CA VAL A 181 -13.79 -10.68 19.03
C VAL A 181 -13.32 -9.68 17.97
N ARG A 182 -12.03 -9.72 17.63
CA ARG A 182 -11.47 -8.93 16.52
C ARG A 182 -11.39 -9.78 15.25
N THR A 183 -12.24 -9.49 14.27
CA THR A 183 -12.34 -10.28 13.03
C THR A 183 -11.52 -9.71 11.87
N ALA A 184 -11.41 -8.38 11.80
CA ALA A 184 -10.80 -7.63 10.68
C ALA A 184 -11.41 -8.00 9.31
N THR A 185 -12.69 -8.40 9.27
CA THR A 185 -13.32 -8.95 8.07
C THR A 185 -13.45 -7.93 6.94
N ALA A 186 -13.77 -6.67 7.23
CA ALA A 186 -13.88 -5.64 6.20
C ALA A 186 -12.49 -5.39 5.57
N TYR A 187 -11.45 -5.21 6.39
CA TYR A 187 -10.07 -5.07 5.93
C TYR A 187 -9.63 -6.26 5.07
N ARG A 188 -9.78 -7.49 5.58
CA ARG A 188 -9.38 -8.73 4.89
C ARG A 188 -10.06 -8.86 3.53
N SER A 189 -11.38 -8.76 3.50
CA SER A 189 -12.16 -8.88 2.25
C SER A 189 -11.79 -7.78 1.25
N SER A 190 -11.54 -6.54 1.71
CA SER A 190 -11.06 -5.46 0.83
C SER A 190 -9.70 -5.77 0.20
N LYS A 191 -8.78 -6.43 0.94
CA LYS A 191 -7.46 -6.81 0.41
C LYS A 191 -7.54 -8.02 -0.53
N VAL A 192 -8.51 -8.91 -0.37
CA VAL A 192 -8.85 -9.94 -1.37
C VAL A 192 -9.38 -9.27 -2.66
N ALA A 193 -10.32 -8.33 -2.54
CA ALA A 193 -10.83 -7.57 -3.68
C ALA A 193 -9.71 -6.81 -4.41
N LEU A 194 -8.77 -6.22 -3.66
CA LEU A 194 -7.59 -5.55 -4.23
C LEU A 194 -6.69 -6.50 -5.03
N ASN A 195 -6.54 -7.76 -4.61
CA ASN A 195 -5.80 -8.76 -5.41
C ASN A 195 -6.48 -9.00 -6.76
N MET A 196 -7.82 -9.03 -6.80
CA MET A 196 -8.57 -9.18 -8.05
C MET A 196 -8.45 -7.94 -8.95
N VAL A 197 -8.48 -6.75 -8.36
CA VAL A 197 -8.21 -5.48 -9.07
C VAL A 197 -6.82 -5.51 -9.70
N MET A 198 -5.79 -5.90 -8.93
CA MET A 198 -4.43 -6.02 -9.43
C MET A 198 -4.32 -7.01 -10.60
N LEU A 199 -4.90 -8.20 -10.47
CA LEU A 199 -4.85 -9.21 -11.53
C LEU A 199 -5.57 -8.73 -12.80
N SER A 200 -6.66 -7.99 -12.64
CA SER A 200 -7.36 -7.36 -13.77
C SER A 200 -6.46 -6.35 -14.49
N TRP A 201 -5.76 -5.49 -13.74
CA TRP A 201 -4.79 -4.54 -14.32
C TRP A 201 -3.60 -5.23 -14.99
N TYR A 202 -3.10 -6.32 -14.42
CA TYR A 202 -2.07 -7.13 -15.08
C TYR A 202 -2.52 -7.59 -16.47
N HIS A 203 -3.73 -8.15 -16.57
CA HIS A 203 -4.25 -8.61 -17.87
C HIS A 203 -4.50 -7.48 -18.85
N LEU A 204 -4.94 -6.32 -18.37
CA LEU A 204 -5.19 -5.14 -19.20
C LEU A 204 -3.91 -4.54 -19.78
N LEU A 205 -2.80 -4.53 -19.01
CA LEU A 205 -1.61 -3.75 -19.35
C LEU A 205 -0.38 -4.59 -19.74
N LYS A 206 -0.44 -5.92 -19.65
CA LYS A 206 0.73 -6.79 -19.93
C LYS A 206 1.27 -6.65 -21.35
N GLU A 207 0.39 -6.46 -22.33
CA GLU A 207 0.81 -6.28 -23.74
C GLU A 207 1.35 -4.86 -23.99
N ASP A 208 1.01 -3.90 -23.12
CA ASP A 208 1.60 -2.56 -23.10
C ASP A 208 2.95 -2.50 -22.36
N GLY A 209 3.44 -3.65 -21.87
CA GLY A 209 4.73 -3.75 -21.18
C GLY A 209 4.73 -3.28 -19.73
N VAL A 210 3.58 -2.93 -19.15
CA VAL A 210 3.47 -2.57 -17.73
C VAL A 210 3.59 -3.81 -16.86
N LYS A 211 4.54 -3.79 -15.93
CA LYS A 211 4.69 -4.87 -14.95
C LYS A 211 3.87 -4.57 -13.71
N VAL A 212 3.06 -5.54 -13.28
CA VAL A 212 2.07 -5.37 -12.21
C VAL A 212 2.28 -6.40 -11.10
N TRP A 213 2.19 -5.97 -9.84
CA TRP A 213 2.24 -6.87 -8.67
C TRP A 213 1.30 -6.44 -7.55
N CYS A 214 0.91 -7.40 -6.73
CA CYS A 214 0.56 -7.13 -5.33
C CYS A 214 1.76 -7.42 -4.43
N ILE A 215 1.93 -6.65 -3.36
CA ILE A 215 2.93 -6.89 -2.32
C ILE A 215 2.22 -7.14 -0.99
N SER A 216 2.54 -8.28 -0.38
CA SER A 216 2.16 -8.68 0.96
C SER A 216 3.36 -8.49 1.89
N PRO A 217 3.46 -7.35 2.59
CA PRO A 217 4.69 -6.94 3.30
C PRO A 217 4.99 -7.78 4.55
N GLY A 218 4.02 -8.56 5.02
CA GLY A 218 4.09 -9.31 6.28
C GLY A 218 3.46 -8.56 7.45
N PHE A 219 3.53 -9.15 8.65
CA PHE A 219 3.04 -8.55 9.88
C PHE A 219 4.10 -7.58 10.42
N LEU A 220 3.98 -6.30 10.10
CA LEU A 220 4.96 -5.25 10.43
C LEU A 220 4.40 -4.21 11.39
N ALA A 221 5.26 -3.70 12.28
CA ALA A 221 4.90 -2.74 13.32
C ALA A 221 4.64 -1.33 12.77
N THR A 222 3.50 -1.13 12.12
CA THR A 222 3.07 0.14 11.52
C THR A 222 1.82 0.69 12.21
N GLY A 223 1.55 1.99 12.05
CA GLY A 223 0.35 2.63 12.60
C GLY A 223 -0.97 2.03 12.11
N LEU A 224 -1.00 1.38 10.94
CA LEU A 224 -2.18 0.69 10.41
C LEU A 224 -2.66 -0.45 11.33
N GLY A 225 -1.72 -1.16 11.97
CA GLY A 225 -2.04 -2.25 12.89
C GLY A 225 -2.43 -1.79 14.30
N GLY A 226 -2.33 -0.49 14.59
CA GLY A 226 -2.46 0.08 15.92
C GLY A 226 -1.13 0.61 16.45
N ASN A 227 -0.90 0.50 17.77
CA ASN A 227 0.32 0.98 18.41
C ASN A 227 1.55 0.13 18.01
N PRO A 228 2.60 0.71 17.38
CA PRO A 228 3.76 -0.05 16.91
C PRO A 228 4.52 -0.81 18.00
N GLU A 229 4.62 -0.28 19.21
CA GLU A 229 5.32 -0.95 20.32
C GLU A 229 4.56 -2.20 20.78
N MET A 230 3.23 -2.12 20.85
CA MET A 230 2.39 -3.29 21.15
C MET A 230 2.49 -4.34 20.05
N LEU A 231 2.51 -3.92 18.78
CA LEU A 231 2.67 -4.84 17.65
C LEU A 231 4.01 -5.56 17.69
N LYS A 232 5.11 -4.86 18.01
CA LYS A 232 6.44 -5.48 18.20
C LYS A 232 6.41 -6.54 19.29
N LYS A 233 5.76 -6.26 20.44
CA LYS A 233 5.57 -7.26 21.51
C LYS A 233 4.75 -8.47 21.06
N ALA A 234 3.82 -8.28 20.12
CA ALA A 234 3.03 -9.33 19.51
C ALA A 234 3.76 -10.07 18.35
N GLY A 235 5.05 -9.79 18.12
CA GLY A 235 5.87 -10.46 17.11
C GLY A 235 5.86 -9.81 15.72
N ALA A 236 5.38 -8.57 15.60
CA ALA A 236 5.48 -7.83 14.34
C ALA A 236 6.94 -7.49 14.00
N GLY A 237 7.31 -7.70 12.73
CA GLY A 237 8.62 -7.34 12.19
C GLY A 237 8.80 -5.84 12.00
N ASP A 238 10.02 -5.45 11.61
CA ASP A 238 10.36 -4.06 11.37
C ASP A 238 9.78 -3.55 10.04
N PRO A 239 9.11 -2.37 10.00
CA PRO A 239 8.55 -1.79 8.78
C PRO A 239 9.55 -1.62 7.63
N SER A 240 10.84 -1.43 7.91
CA SER A 240 11.90 -1.30 6.90
C SER A 240 11.96 -2.51 5.98
N THR A 241 11.67 -3.71 6.50
CA THR A 241 11.62 -4.93 5.68
C THR A 241 10.58 -4.85 4.56
N GLY A 242 9.42 -4.23 4.84
CA GLY A 242 8.38 -3.97 3.85
C GLY A 242 8.83 -2.98 2.79
N GLY A 243 9.48 -1.88 3.20
CA GLY A 243 10.06 -0.91 2.27
C GLY A 243 11.13 -1.51 1.36
N GLU A 244 12.01 -2.34 1.90
CA GLU A 244 13.02 -3.08 1.14
C GLU A 244 12.38 -4.06 0.14
N LEU A 245 11.29 -4.74 0.51
CA LEU A 245 10.58 -5.62 -0.44
C LEU A 245 9.97 -4.83 -1.60
N VAL A 246 9.38 -3.65 -1.35
CA VAL A 246 8.87 -2.79 -2.41
C VAL A 246 10.01 -2.32 -3.32
N LYS A 247 11.14 -1.90 -2.75
CA LYS A 247 12.35 -1.54 -3.53
C LYS A 247 12.80 -2.68 -4.43
N LYS A 248 12.88 -3.92 -3.92
CA LYS A 248 13.24 -5.10 -4.73
C LYS A 248 12.32 -5.32 -5.93
N VAL A 249 11.01 -5.08 -5.76
CA VAL A 249 10.05 -5.12 -6.87
C VAL A 249 10.29 -3.98 -7.85
N ILE A 250 10.56 -2.76 -7.38
CA ILE A 250 10.90 -1.61 -8.24
C ILE A 250 12.18 -1.89 -9.03
N GLU A 251 13.16 -2.55 -8.42
CA GLU A 251 14.49 -2.75 -9.02
C GLU A 251 14.59 -3.96 -9.95
N GLY A 252 13.52 -4.73 -10.07
CA GLY A 252 13.42 -5.86 -10.99
C GLY A 252 13.79 -7.23 -10.39
N GLU A 253 14.13 -7.30 -9.10
CA GLU A 253 14.47 -8.57 -8.44
C GLU A 253 13.29 -9.55 -8.37
N LYS A 254 12.06 -9.09 -8.65
CA LYS A 254 10.82 -9.86 -8.66
C LYS A 254 10.14 -9.92 -10.03
N ASP A 255 10.87 -9.67 -11.11
CA ASP A 255 10.31 -9.68 -12.47
C ASP A 255 9.84 -11.06 -12.96
N ASN A 256 10.34 -12.15 -12.37
CA ASN A 256 9.83 -13.51 -12.63
C ASN A 256 8.46 -13.77 -11.99
N ASP A 257 7.97 -12.84 -11.16
CA ASP A 257 6.73 -12.94 -10.40
C ASP A 257 5.71 -11.86 -10.81
N VAL A 258 5.88 -11.23 -11.98
CA VAL A 258 4.88 -10.30 -12.55
C VAL A 258 3.50 -10.99 -12.61
N GLY A 259 2.46 -10.24 -12.24
CA GLY A 259 1.08 -10.71 -12.20
C GLY A 259 0.75 -11.55 -10.96
N LYS A 260 1.65 -11.60 -9.96
CA LYS A 260 1.46 -12.38 -8.72
C LYS A 260 1.42 -11.48 -7.48
N VAL A 261 1.03 -12.08 -6.35
CA VAL A 261 1.22 -11.51 -5.01
C VAL A 261 2.58 -11.96 -4.46
N VAL A 262 3.46 -11.03 -4.12
CA VAL A 262 4.79 -11.33 -3.56
C VAL A 262 4.89 -10.89 -2.10
N GLY A 263 5.54 -11.69 -1.27
CA GLY A 263 5.85 -11.39 0.12
C GLY A 263 7.30 -11.70 0.46
N GLN A 264 7.68 -11.50 1.72
CA GLN A 264 9.03 -11.82 2.21
C GLN A 264 9.45 -13.28 1.91
N PRO A 265 8.59 -14.29 2.14
CA PRO A 265 8.96 -15.69 1.91
C PRO A 265 8.96 -16.11 0.43
N GLY A 266 8.46 -15.27 -0.49
CA GLY A 266 8.26 -15.63 -1.89
C GLY A 266 6.87 -15.25 -2.40
N VAL A 267 6.39 -15.98 -3.40
CA VAL A 267 5.04 -15.79 -3.95
C VAL A 267 4.01 -16.28 -2.95
N GLN A 268 3.06 -15.42 -2.62
CA GLN A 268 1.89 -15.79 -1.83
C GLN A 268 0.91 -16.57 -2.74
N PRO A 269 0.34 -17.70 -2.27
CA PRO A 269 -0.69 -18.42 -3.01
C PRO A 269 -1.91 -17.54 -3.30
N TRP A 270 -2.73 -17.97 -4.26
CA TRP A 270 -4.03 -17.34 -4.52
C TRP A 270 -5.01 -17.59 -3.38
#